data_AF-A0A1Z5IBK3-F1
#
_entry.id   AF-A0A1Z5IBK3-F1
#
_cell.length_a   1.000
_cell.length_b   1.000
_cell.length_c   1.000
_cell.angle_alpha   90.00
_cell.angle_beta   90.00
_cell.angle_gamma   90.00
#
_symmetry.space_group_name_H-M   'P 1'
#
loop_
_entity.id
_entity.type
_entity.pdbx_description
1 polymer ?
#
loop_
_entity_poly.entity_id
_entity_poly.type
_entity_poly.pdbx_seq_one_letter_code
_entity_poly.pdbx_strand_id
1 'polypeptide(L)'
;MMKIKSADNTTSQVYADAAGIRKAVFVNEQGISAQLEFDGLDDQVTHYVGYVDDQPVTTARIRLDGQTAHIQRVATLKAFRYHGYALALLKQVIAQIDASVSLELNAQATAIGLYEQLGFKQTGTPFEEVGIKHIKMVLKRA
;
A
#
# COMPACT_ATOMS: atom_id res chain seq x y z
N MET A 1 -5.94 12.15 -15.93
CA MET A 1 -5.24 12.35 -14.64
C MET A 1 -5.79 11.34 -13.65
N MET A 2 -4.95 10.73 -12.81
CA MET A 2 -5.42 9.78 -11.79
C MET A 2 -6.06 10.55 -10.63
N LYS A 3 -7.30 10.19 -10.25
CA LYS A 3 -7.98 10.72 -9.07
C LYS A 3 -7.62 9.84 -7.87
N ILE A 4 -7.44 10.41 -6.68
CA ILE A 4 -7.22 9.63 -5.45
C ILE A 4 -8.37 9.91 -4.48
N LYS A 5 -8.89 8.85 -3.87
CA LYS A 5 -9.87 8.94 -2.79
C LYS A 5 -9.37 8.15 -1.59
N SER A 6 -9.81 8.53 -0.40
CA SER A 6 -9.49 7.83 0.85
C SER A 6 -10.73 7.58 1.71
N ALA A 7 -10.64 6.61 2.61
CA ALA A 7 -11.63 6.36 3.65
C ALA A 7 -10.97 5.71 4.87
N ASP A 8 -11.52 5.98 6.05
CA ASP A 8 -11.10 5.48 7.37
C ASP A 8 -12.07 4.44 7.93
N ASN A 9 -12.94 3.89 7.08
CA ASN A 9 -14.01 2.98 7.46
C ASN A 9 -14.24 1.92 6.38
N THR A 10 -14.87 0.81 6.80
CA THR A 10 -15.12 -0.36 5.95
C THR A 10 -16.49 -0.38 5.27
N THR A 11 -17.30 0.67 5.44
CA THR A 11 -18.62 0.80 4.80
C THR A 11 -18.59 1.65 3.53
N SER A 12 -17.49 2.36 3.28
CA SER A 12 -17.31 3.22 2.11
C SER A 12 -17.08 2.44 0.80
N GLN A 13 -17.45 3.06 -0.32
CA GLN A 13 -17.08 2.56 -1.66
C GLN A 13 -15.56 2.48 -1.84
N VAL A 14 -14.80 3.42 -1.26
CA VAL A 14 -13.33 3.44 -1.36
C VAL A 14 -12.74 2.19 -0.74
N TYR A 15 -13.24 1.76 0.42
CA TYR A 15 -12.81 0.50 1.02
C TYR A 15 -13.21 -0.71 0.17
N ALA A 16 -14.45 -0.74 -0.35
CA ALA A 16 -14.90 -1.82 -1.22
C ALA A 16 -13.99 -1.97 -2.46
N ASP A 17 -13.59 -0.85 -3.06
CA ASP A 17 -12.67 -0.82 -4.20
C ASP A 17 -11.25 -1.27 -3.82
N ALA A 18 -10.73 -0.81 -2.67
CA ALA A 18 -9.44 -1.23 -2.13
C ALA A 18 -9.41 -2.74 -1.88
N ALA A 19 -10.44 -3.28 -1.22
CA ALA A 19 -10.61 -4.70 -0.95
C ALA A 19 -10.73 -5.52 -2.24
N GLY A 20 -11.42 -4.99 -3.26
CA GLY A 20 -11.51 -5.60 -4.58
C GLY A 20 -10.14 -5.75 -5.26
N ILE A 21 -9.34 -4.67 -5.26
CA ILE A 21 -7.96 -4.71 -5.81
C ILE A 21 -7.09 -5.69 -5.01
N ARG A 22 -7.14 -5.63 -3.68
CA ARG A 22 -6.38 -6.52 -2.78
C ARG A 22 -6.73 -7.98 -3.01
N LYS A 23 -8.01 -8.32 -3.12
CA LYS A 23 -8.47 -9.68 -3.44
C LYS A 23 -7.95 -10.14 -4.81
N ALA A 24 -8.02 -9.28 -5.83
CA ALA A 24 -7.53 -9.63 -7.16
C ALA A 24 -6.01 -9.90 -7.17
N VAL A 25 -5.22 -9.11 -6.44
CA VAL A 25 -3.76 -9.20 -6.45
C VAL A 25 -3.22 -10.20 -5.42
N PHE A 26 -3.58 -10.07 -4.15
CA PHE A 26 -3.01 -10.89 -3.08
C PHE A 26 -3.65 -12.28 -3.03
N VAL A 27 -4.97 -12.36 -3.16
CA VAL A 27 -5.68 -13.66 -3.06
C VAL A 27 -5.62 -14.41 -4.38
N ASN A 28 -6.16 -13.83 -5.45
CA ASN A 28 -6.33 -14.55 -6.71
C ASN A 28 -5.02 -14.75 -7.48
N GLU A 29 -4.12 -13.76 -7.46
CA GLU A 29 -2.87 -13.82 -8.22
C GLU A 29 -1.70 -14.36 -7.39
N GLN A 30 -1.51 -13.90 -6.15
CA GLN A 30 -0.41 -14.37 -5.29
C GLN A 30 -0.74 -15.60 -4.45
N GLY A 31 -2.01 -16.03 -4.40
CA GLY A 31 -2.43 -17.23 -3.66
C GLY A 31 -2.46 -17.07 -2.14
N ILE A 32 -2.41 -15.84 -1.62
CA ILE A 32 -2.54 -15.58 -0.18
C ILE A 32 -3.98 -15.89 0.24
N SER A 33 -4.17 -16.61 1.35
CA SER A 33 -5.53 -16.92 1.80
C SER A 33 -6.30 -15.63 2.14
N ALA A 34 -7.60 -15.59 1.84
CA ALA A 34 -8.42 -14.43 2.14
C ALA A 34 -8.41 -14.08 3.64
N GLN A 35 -8.28 -15.08 4.52
CA GLN A 35 -8.20 -14.87 5.96
C GLN A 35 -6.90 -14.15 6.39
N LEU A 36 -5.78 -14.38 5.70
CA LEU A 36 -4.52 -13.69 5.97
C LEU A 36 -4.49 -12.28 5.38
N GLU A 37 -5.20 -12.07 4.26
CA GLU A 37 -5.27 -10.75 3.62
C GLU A 37 -6.22 -9.80 4.34
N PHE A 38 -7.37 -10.28 4.80
CA PHE A 38 -8.36 -9.51 5.56
C PHE A 38 -8.19 -9.79 7.06
N ASP A 39 -7.14 -9.19 7.62
CA ASP A 39 -6.62 -9.40 8.98
C ASP A 39 -7.47 -8.80 10.12
N GLY A 40 -8.64 -8.23 9.80
CA GLY A 40 -9.52 -7.60 10.79
C GLY A 40 -9.06 -6.23 11.29
N LEU A 41 -7.99 -5.65 10.71
CA LEU A 41 -7.51 -4.30 11.05
C LEU A 41 -7.99 -3.23 10.06
N ASP A 42 -8.83 -3.61 9.10
CA ASP A 42 -9.27 -2.72 8.03
C ASP A 42 -10.18 -1.58 8.51
N ASP A 43 -10.69 -1.63 9.74
CA ASP A 43 -11.44 -0.55 10.38
C ASP A 43 -10.56 0.42 11.20
N GLN A 44 -9.26 0.15 11.30
CA GLN A 44 -8.30 0.91 12.11
C GLN A 44 -7.22 1.61 11.27
N VAL A 45 -7.48 1.75 9.96
CA VAL A 45 -6.52 2.23 8.97
C VAL A 45 -7.19 3.19 8.00
N THR A 46 -6.39 4.02 7.34
CA THR A 46 -6.86 4.80 6.19
C THR A 46 -6.55 4.05 4.91
N HIS A 47 -7.58 3.76 4.11
CA HIS A 47 -7.49 3.19 2.77
C HIS A 47 -7.35 4.30 1.74
N TYR A 48 -6.53 4.10 0.72
CA TYR A 48 -6.34 5.00 -0.39
C TYR A 48 -6.48 4.25 -1.70
N VAL A 49 -7.26 4.78 -2.63
CA VAL A 49 -7.46 4.19 -3.97
C VAL A 49 -7.20 5.23 -5.05
N GLY A 50 -6.41 4.86 -6.05
CA GLY A 50 -6.19 5.61 -7.27
C GLY A 50 -7.14 5.13 -8.37
N TYR A 51 -7.77 6.09 -9.06
CA TYR A 51 -8.76 5.87 -10.12
C TYR A 51 -8.29 6.47 -11.44
N VAL A 52 -8.45 5.70 -12.52
CA VAL A 52 -8.22 6.12 -13.91
C VAL A 52 -9.52 5.90 -14.65
N ASP A 53 -10.06 6.96 -15.27
CA ASP A 53 -11.37 6.93 -15.94
C ASP A 53 -12.47 6.34 -15.04
N ASP A 54 -12.45 6.75 -13.77
CA ASP A 54 -13.35 6.31 -12.68
C ASP A 54 -13.27 4.80 -12.34
N GLN A 55 -12.34 4.05 -12.93
CA GLN A 55 -12.00 2.68 -12.55
C GLN A 55 -10.94 2.67 -11.43
N PRO A 56 -11.13 1.90 -10.33
CA PRO A 56 -10.11 1.72 -9.31
C PRO A 56 -8.96 0.84 -9.85
N VAL A 57 -7.72 1.33 -9.79
CA VAL A 57 -6.56 0.65 -10.41
C VAL A 57 -5.43 0.31 -9.44
N THR A 58 -5.27 1.09 -8.37
CA THR A 58 -4.21 0.90 -7.38
C THR A 58 -4.70 1.28 -6.00
N THR A 59 -4.16 0.62 -4.96
CA THR A 59 -4.54 0.86 -3.56
C THR A 59 -3.33 0.82 -2.65
N ALA A 60 -3.46 1.44 -1.48
CA ALA A 60 -2.58 1.32 -0.33
C ALA A 60 -3.40 1.54 0.94
N ARG A 61 -2.96 1.00 2.08
CA ARG A 61 -3.50 1.38 3.39
C ARG A 61 -2.40 1.93 4.29
N ILE A 62 -2.75 2.88 5.13
CA ILE A 62 -1.85 3.50 6.10
C ILE A 62 -2.37 3.20 7.50
N ARG A 63 -1.50 2.63 8.34
CA ARG A 63 -1.74 2.48 9.78
C ARG A 63 -0.81 3.43 10.52
N LEU A 64 -1.37 4.33 11.33
CA LEU A 64 -0.59 5.21 12.20
C LEU A 64 -0.36 4.50 13.54
N ASP A 65 0.90 4.46 13.98
CA ASP A 65 1.34 3.92 15.26
C ASP A 65 2.31 4.93 15.92
N GLY A 66 1.76 5.79 16.77
CA GLY A 66 2.50 6.90 17.38
C GLY A 66 3.10 7.84 16.32
N GLN A 67 4.43 7.96 16.31
CA GLN A 67 5.19 8.77 15.35
C GLN A 67 5.65 7.98 14.11
N THR A 68 5.05 6.81 13.86
CA THR A 68 5.36 5.97 12.70
C THR A 68 4.10 5.68 11.90
N ALA A 69 4.11 5.93 10.60
CA ALA A 69 3.08 5.50 9.68
C ALA A 69 3.57 4.29 8.88
N HIS A 70 2.84 3.18 8.98
CA HIS A 70 3.09 1.96 8.26
C HIS A 70 2.31 1.95 6.94
N ILE A 71 3.02 1.92 5.82
CA ILE A 71 2.44 1.74 4.49
C ILE A 71 2.31 0.24 4.23
N GLN A 72 1.08 -0.21 3.96
CA GLN A 72 0.75 -1.62 3.84
C GLN A 72 -0.18 -1.87 2.65
N ARG A 73 -0.28 -3.15 2.25
CA ARG A 73 -1.24 -3.63 1.23
C ARG A 73 -1.23 -2.83 -0.07
N VAL A 74 -0.03 -2.42 -0.50
CA VAL A 74 0.14 -1.70 -1.77
C VAL A 74 -0.07 -2.68 -2.92
N ALA A 75 -1.10 -2.44 -3.73
CA ALA A 75 -1.45 -3.32 -4.84
C ALA A 75 -1.91 -2.53 -6.05
N THR A 76 -1.51 -2.98 -7.24
CA THR A 76 -1.98 -2.46 -8.52
C THR A 76 -2.47 -3.61 -9.38
N LEU A 77 -3.66 -3.45 -9.95
CA LEU A 77 -4.23 -4.43 -10.87
C LEU A 77 -3.28 -4.71 -12.04
N LYS A 78 -3.16 -5.97 -12.46
CA LYS A 78 -2.18 -6.43 -13.45
C LYS A 78 -2.17 -5.59 -14.74
N ALA A 79 -3.34 -5.24 -15.27
CA ALA A 79 -3.50 -4.44 -16.49
C ALA A 79 -2.98 -2.99 -16.37
N PHE A 80 -2.81 -2.48 -15.15
CA PHE A 80 -2.44 -1.09 -14.86
C PHE A 80 -1.03 -0.94 -14.27
N ARG A 81 -0.27 -2.04 -14.16
CA ARG A 81 1.13 -2.01 -13.71
C ARG A 81 2.02 -1.29 -14.73
N TYR A 82 3.18 -0.82 -14.29
CA TYR A 82 4.18 -0.13 -15.12
C TYR A 82 3.74 1.22 -15.73
N HIS A 83 2.57 1.75 -15.33
CA HIS A 83 2.09 3.08 -15.73
C HIS A 83 2.40 4.17 -14.67
N GLY A 84 3.08 3.81 -13.58
CA GLY A 84 3.43 4.76 -12.50
C GLY A 84 2.31 5.07 -11.50
N TYR A 85 1.15 4.41 -11.57
CA TYR A 85 0.01 4.70 -10.69
C TYR A 85 0.30 4.46 -9.21
N ALA A 86 0.98 3.36 -8.84
CA ALA A 86 1.39 3.12 -7.46
C ALA A 86 2.31 4.24 -6.93
N LEU A 87 3.26 4.68 -7.75
CA LEU A 87 4.17 5.78 -7.40
C LEU A 87 3.41 7.08 -7.21
N ALA A 88 2.49 7.40 -8.11
CA ALA A 88 1.67 8.60 -8.03
C ALA A 88 0.73 8.59 -6.80
N LEU A 89 0.16 7.43 -6.47
CA LEU A 89 -0.65 7.23 -5.27
C LEU A 89 0.18 7.50 -4.02
N LEU A 90 1.30 6.79 -3.88
CA LEU A 90 2.15 6.88 -2.70
C LEU A 90 2.73 8.27 -2.53
N LYS A 91 3.17 8.97 -3.59
CA LYS A 91 3.65 10.36 -3.50
C LYS A 91 2.62 11.29 -2.86
N GLN A 92 1.35 11.19 -3.26
CA GLN A 92 0.29 12.03 -2.71
C GLN A 92 -0.06 11.67 -1.27
N VAL A 93 -0.12 10.37 -0.94
CA VAL A 93 -0.36 9.91 0.43
C VAL A 93 0.76 10.37 1.36
N ILE A 94 2.00 10.17 0.94
CA ILE A 94 3.21 10.55 1.68
C ILE A 94 3.25 12.08 1.89
N ALA A 95 2.82 12.89 0.91
CA ALA A 95 2.77 14.35 1.05
C ALA A 95 1.73 14.84 2.07
N GLN A 96 0.73 14.04 2.41
CA GLN A 96 -0.29 14.37 3.43
C GLN A 96 0.16 14.02 4.86
N ILE A 97 1.17 13.17 5.00
CA ILE A 97 1.71 12.76 6.29
C ILE A 97 2.76 13.78 6.74
N ASP A 98 2.63 14.24 7.98
CA ASP A 98 3.54 15.21 8.60
C ASP A 98 5.02 14.77 8.48
N ALA A 99 5.91 15.75 8.32
CA ALA A 99 7.34 15.50 8.14
C ALA A 99 8.00 14.88 9.39
N SER A 100 7.45 15.12 10.58
CA SER A 100 7.93 14.51 11.83
C SER A 100 7.59 13.02 11.95
N VAL A 101 6.67 12.50 11.14
CA VAL A 101 6.25 11.10 11.16
C VAL A 101 7.18 10.25 10.29
N SER A 102 7.78 9.23 10.91
CA SER A 102 8.57 8.22 10.21
C SER A 102 7.68 7.33 9.34
N LEU A 103 8.18 6.93 8.17
CA LEU A 103 7.45 6.06 7.25
C LEU A 103 8.14 4.70 7.14
N GLU A 104 7.39 3.64 7.38
CA GLU A 104 7.89 2.27 7.33
C GLU A 104 7.02 1.36 6.45
N LEU A 105 7.65 0.37 5.82
CA LEU A 105 6.94 -0.66 5.06
C LEU A 105 7.74 -1.96 4.99
N ASN A 106 7.05 -3.05 4.67
CA ASN A 106 7.64 -4.33 4.30
C ASN A 106 7.51 -4.49 2.79
N ALA A 107 8.61 -4.39 2.06
CA ALA A 107 8.61 -4.48 0.60
C ALA A 107 8.80 -5.93 0.15
N GLN A 108 7.90 -6.42 -0.70
CA GLN A 108 8.20 -7.58 -1.54
C GLN A 108 9.37 -7.25 -2.47
N ALA A 109 10.20 -8.25 -2.82
CA ALA A 109 11.37 -8.06 -3.69
C ALA A 109 11.03 -7.32 -5.01
N THR A 110 9.86 -7.59 -5.58
CA THR A 110 9.36 -6.98 -6.82
C THR A 110 8.99 -5.51 -6.69
N ALA A 111 8.75 -5.02 -5.48
CA ALA A 111 8.32 -3.65 -5.18
C ALA A 111 9.46 -2.76 -4.64
N ILE A 112 10.64 -3.30 -4.36
CA ILE A 112 11.77 -2.54 -3.80
C ILE A 112 12.09 -1.29 -4.63
N GLY A 113 12.23 -1.44 -5.95
CA GLY A 113 12.57 -0.32 -6.84
C GLY A 113 11.52 0.81 -6.83
N LEU A 114 10.24 0.50 -6.62
CA LEU A 114 9.19 1.50 -6.45
C LEU A 114 9.43 2.35 -5.19
N TYR A 115 9.79 1.70 -4.07
CA TYR A 115 10.01 2.39 -2.81
C TYR A 115 11.34 3.15 -2.78
N GLU A 116 12.38 2.64 -3.45
CA GLU A 116 13.64 3.37 -3.62
C GLU A 116 13.44 4.68 -4.40
N GLN A 117 12.55 4.71 -5.41
CA GLN A 117 12.17 5.94 -6.12
C GLN A 117 11.46 6.97 -5.22
N LEU A 118 10.87 6.53 -4.10
CA LEU A 118 10.25 7.39 -3.09
C LEU A 118 11.24 7.79 -1.98
N GLY A 119 12.50 7.33 -2.05
CA GLY A 119 13.54 7.61 -1.07
C GLY A 119 13.58 6.65 0.12
N PHE A 120 12.78 5.58 0.11
CA PHE A 120 12.89 4.54 1.13
C PHE A 120 14.22 3.82 1.01
N LYS A 121 14.80 3.47 2.16
CA LYS A 121 16.03 2.68 2.25
C LYS A 121 15.74 1.35 2.91
N GLN A 122 16.32 0.28 2.39
CA GLN A 122 16.24 -1.04 2.99
C GLN A 122 16.93 -1.02 4.36
N THR A 123 16.30 -1.67 5.34
CA THR A 123 16.79 -1.77 6.72
C THR A 123 16.63 -3.20 7.21
N GLY A 124 17.68 -3.77 7.82
CA GLY A 124 17.64 -5.13 8.34
C GLY A 124 17.83 -6.19 7.26
N THR A 125 17.51 -7.44 7.60
CA THR A 125 17.67 -8.61 6.73
C THR A 125 16.34 -9.00 6.09
N PRO A 126 16.34 -9.59 4.89
CA PRO A 126 15.14 -10.18 4.31
C PRO A 126 14.51 -11.23 5.24
N PHE A 127 13.18 -11.27 5.29
CA PHE A 127 12.40 -12.23 6.06
C PHE A 127 11.22 -12.76 5.23
N GLU A 128 10.57 -13.82 5.68
CA GLU A 128 9.41 -14.40 5.01
C GLU A 128 8.12 -13.97 5.72
N GLU A 129 7.15 -13.52 4.94
CA GLU A 129 5.80 -13.17 5.38
C GLU A 129 4.83 -13.74 4.37
N VAL A 130 3.86 -14.55 4.83
CA VAL A 130 2.89 -15.29 4.00
C VAL A 130 3.52 -16.08 2.84
N GLY A 131 4.70 -16.68 3.06
CA GLY A 131 5.43 -17.45 2.04
C GLY A 131 6.18 -16.59 1.01
N ILE A 132 6.21 -15.26 1.19
CA ILE A 132 6.85 -14.31 0.28
C ILE A 132 8.00 -13.61 1.00
N LYS A 133 9.14 -13.48 0.31
CA LYS A 133 10.28 -12.74 0.84
C LYS A 133 10.01 -11.24 0.83
N HIS A 134 10.17 -10.63 2.00
CA HIS A 134 10.05 -9.22 2.25
C HIS A 134 11.35 -8.65 2.83
N ILE A 135 11.52 -7.34 2.71
CA ILE A 135 12.55 -6.58 3.44
C ILE A 135 11.92 -5.32 4.02
N LYS A 136 12.27 -4.98 5.26
CA LYS A 136 11.82 -3.75 5.88
C LYS A 136 12.50 -2.57 5.18
N MET A 137 11.74 -1.52 4.88
CA MET A 137 12.26 -0.28 4.34
C MET A 137 11.72 0.91 5.13
N VAL A 138 12.55 1.94 5.28
CA VAL A 138 12.23 3.15 6.04
C VAL A 138 12.55 4.40 5.21
N LEU A 139 11.65 5.36 5.23
CA LEU A 139 11.90 6.72 4.74
C LEU A 139 12.00 7.65 5.96
N LYS A 140 13.24 8.04 6.28
CA LYS A 140 13.51 9.05 7.31
C LYS A 140 13.26 10.43 6.73
N ARG A 141 12.43 11.21 7.40
CA ARG A 141 12.10 12.60 7.08
C ARG A 141 12.78 13.51 8.11
N ALA A 142 13.31 14.63 7.66
CA ALA A 142 14.08 15.59 8.46
C ALA A 142 13.19 16.73 8.93
#